data_AF-A0A1H0QCF4-F1
#
_entry.id   AF-A0A1H0QCF4-F1
#
_cell.length_a   1.000
_cell.length_b   1.000
_cell.length_c   1.000
_cell.angle_alpha   90.00
_cell.angle_beta   90.00
_cell.angle_gamma   90.00
#
_symmetry.space_group_name_H-M   'P 1'
#
loop_
_entity.id
_entity.type
_entity.pdbx_description
1 polymer ?
#
loop_
_entity_poly.entity_id
_entity_poly.type
_entity_poly.pdbx_seq_one_letter_code
_entity_poly.pdbx_strand_id
1 'polypeptide(L)'
;MKKDIRREYNWYNYCHKNIFIENLYGHDIPALDDVDIEYMDIKLSPNKEMVSSVQFVIRLRALPDNMPAKWRISNVNCLKIKLDVIEVDCVNIKSAATGRSAIDVYTDENNIVLRVSGAITGIIKCPLEYKQTLEDGTQLVDDKCFAITEIKGIHED
;
A
#
# COMPACT_ATOMS: atom_id res chain seq x y z
N MET A 1 26.65 9.84 -15.52
CA MET A 1 26.17 10.44 -14.26
C MET A 1 24.74 9.96 -14.04
N LYS A 2 24.53 8.99 -13.14
CA LYS A 2 23.18 8.52 -12.81
C LYS A 2 22.49 9.66 -12.06
N LYS A 3 21.39 10.18 -12.60
CA LYS A 3 20.54 11.12 -11.85
C LYS A 3 20.02 10.36 -10.63
N ASP A 4 20.42 10.80 -9.44
CA ASP A 4 19.69 10.49 -8.22
C ASP A 4 18.26 11.00 -8.42
N ILE A 5 17.36 10.08 -8.78
CA ILE A 5 15.93 10.34 -8.76
C ILE A 5 15.61 10.55 -7.28
N ARG A 6 15.36 11.79 -6.88
CA ARG A 6 14.83 12.11 -5.55
C ARG A 6 13.55 11.29 -5.39
N ARG A 7 13.62 10.23 -4.59
CA ARG A 7 12.49 9.40 -4.20
C ARG A 7 11.63 10.25 -3.27
N GLU A 8 10.55 10.81 -3.80
CA GLU A 8 9.49 11.30 -2.92
C GLU A 8 8.75 10.08 -2.39
N TYR A 9 8.88 9.84 -1.08
CA TYR A 9 8.29 8.71 -0.34
C TYR A 9 6.78 8.88 -0.09
N ASN A 10 6.10 9.64 -0.96
CA ASN A 10 4.67 9.92 -0.87
C ASN A 10 3.89 8.71 -1.40
N TRP A 11 3.89 7.64 -0.61
CA TRP A 11 3.35 6.33 -0.98
C TRP A 11 1.94 6.39 -1.56
N TYR A 12 1.12 7.32 -1.05
CA TYR A 12 -0.27 7.51 -1.46
C TYR A 12 -0.41 8.02 -2.89
N ASN A 13 0.59 8.69 -3.47
CA ASN A 13 0.57 9.12 -4.87
C ASN A 13 0.56 7.94 -5.84
N TYR A 14 1.10 6.80 -5.39
CA TYR A 14 1.08 5.55 -6.15
C TYR A 14 -0.22 4.77 -5.98
N CYS A 15 -1.09 5.18 -5.06
CA CYS A 15 -2.38 4.53 -4.85
C CYS A 15 -3.45 5.06 -5.82
N HIS A 16 -4.24 4.16 -6.39
CA HIS A 16 -5.54 4.49 -6.94
C HIS A 16 -6.46 5.00 -5.81
N LYS A 17 -7.27 6.04 -6.08
CA LYS A 17 -8.14 6.72 -5.09
C LYS A 17 -7.40 7.31 -3.88
N ASN A 18 -6.28 8.00 -4.12
CA ASN A 18 -5.50 8.71 -3.09
C ASN A 18 -6.28 9.81 -2.33
N ILE A 19 -7.38 10.31 -2.89
CA ILE A 19 -8.18 11.41 -2.32
C ILE A 19 -8.67 11.16 -0.89
N PHE A 20 -8.87 9.90 -0.49
CA PHE A 20 -9.32 9.59 0.88
C PHE A 20 -8.28 9.94 1.94
N ILE A 21 -7.00 9.61 1.70
CA ILE A 21 -5.94 9.89 2.67
C ILE A 21 -5.57 11.37 2.66
N GLU A 22 -5.58 12.00 1.48
CA GLU A 22 -5.43 13.45 1.33
C GLU A 22 -6.51 14.21 2.09
N ASN A 23 -7.78 13.82 1.98
CA ASN A 23 -8.85 14.49 2.74
C ASN A 23 -8.69 14.35 4.26
N LEU A 24 -8.17 13.22 4.73
CA LEU A 24 -7.97 12.96 6.16
C LEU A 24 -6.81 13.80 6.73
N TYR A 25 -5.69 13.92 6.01
CA TYR A 25 -4.47 14.57 6.50
C TYR A 25 -4.18 15.95 5.91
N GLY A 26 -4.94 16.38 4.90
CA GLY A 26 -4.70 17.63 4.16
C GLY A 26 -3.41 17.56 3.34
N HIS A 27 -2.28 17.92 3.98
CA HIS A 27 -0.97 18.05 3.33
C HIS A 27 0.14 17.24 4.02
N ASP A 28 -0.01 16.95 5.31
CA ASP A 28 1.00 16.26 6.11
C ASP A 28 0.63 14.77 6.26
N ILE A 29 0.63 14.07 5.11
CA ILE A 29 0.34 12.63 5.10
C ILE A 29 1.53 11.88 5.71
N PRO A 30 1.32 11.07 6.77
CA PRO A 30 2.39 10.34 7.42
C PRO A 30 3.01 9.31 6.48
N ALA A 31 4.31 9.10 6.66
CA ALA A 31 4.98 7.95 6.08
C ALA A 31 4.39 6.65 6.63
N LEU A 32 4.64 5.54 5.92
CA LEU A 32 4.35 4.21 6.44
C LEU A 32 5.55 3.69 7.24
N ASP A 33 6.11 4.54 8.09
CA ASP A 33 7.09 4.17 9.11
C ASP A 33 6.37 3.77 10.40
N ASP A 34 6.97 2.85 11.16
CA ASP A 34 6.43 2.37 12.44
C ASP A 34 4.99 1.78 12.40
N VAL A 35 4.64 1.12 11.29
CA VAL A 35 3.32 0.48 11.11
C VAL A 35 3.28 -0.94 11.69
N ASP A 36 2.12 -1.33 12.23
CA ASP A 36 1.82 -2.75 12.50
C ASP A 36 1.24 -3.38 11.25
N ILE A 37 1.88 -4.42 10.71
CA ILE A 37 1.28 -5.26 9.66
C ILE A 37 0.48 -6.34 10.37
N GLU A 38 -0.85 -6.19 10.39
CA GLU A 38 -1.77 -7.14 11.04
C GLU A 38 -1.75 -8.49 10.31
N TYR A 39 -1.81 -8.44 8.99
CA TYR A 39 -1.54 -9.58 8.12
C TYR A 39 -1.17 -9.12 6.73
N MET A 40 -0.60 -10.06 5.99
CA MET A 40 -0.35 -9.94 4.56
C MET A 40 -0.90 -11.19 3.88
N ASP A 41 -1.76 -11.00 2.88
CA ASP A 41 -2.35 -12.08 2.09
C ASP A 41 -1.74 -12.07 0.68
N ILE A 42 -1.36 -13.25 0.19
CA ILE A 42 -0.76 -13.43 -1.15
C ILE A 42 -1.67 -14.36 -1.92
N LYS A 43 -2.28 -13.83 -2.98
CA LYS A 43 -3.15 -14.61 -3.86
C LYS A 43 -2.38 -15.03 -5.09
N LEU A 44 -2.56 -16.29 -5.45
CA LEU A 44 -2.03 -16.82 -6.70
C LEU A 44 -3.04 -16.63 -7.83
N SER A 45 -2.55 -16.65 -9.07
CA SER A 45 -3.37 -16.74 -10.27
C SER A 45 -4.21 -18.04 -10.29
N PRO A 46 -5.27 -18.15 -11.10
CA PRO A 46 -6.09 -19.36 -11.19
C PRO A 46 -5.29 -20.63 -11.53
N ASN A 47 -4.25 -20.51 -12.36
CA ASN A 47 -3.32 -21.60 -12.70
C ASN A 47 -2.24 -21.86 -11.61
N LYS A 48 -2.18 -21.02 -10.57
CA LYS A 48 -1.24 -21.07 -9.43
C LYS A 48 0.23 -20.92 -9.79
N GLU A 49 0.56 -20.45 -10.99
CA GLU A 49 1.95 -20.28 -11.44
C GLU A 49 2.53 -18.93 -11.05
N MET A 50 1.68 -17.94 -10.77
CA MET A 50 2.09 -16.55 -10.56
C MET A 50 1.35 -15.96 -9.36
N VAL A 51 1.93 -14.92 -8.74
CA VAL A 51 1.21 -14.12 -7.74
C VAL A 51 0.29 -13.16 -8.50
N SER A 52 -1.01 -13.22 -8.21
CA SER A 52 -2.00 -12.31 -8.82
C SER A 52 -2.14 -11.01 -8.04
N SER A 53 -2.07 -11.08 -6.70
CA SER A 53 -2.14 -9.90 -5.85
C SER A 53 -1.50 -10.14 -4.49
N VAL A 54 -1.05 -9.04 -3.88
CA VAL A 54 -0.64 -8.98 -2.47
C VAL A 54 -1.48 -7.92 -1.77
N GLN A 55 -1.99 -8.27 -0.61
CA GLN A 55 -2.79 -7.39 0.24
C GLN A 55 -2.11 -7.18 1.58
N PHE A 56 -2.07 -5.93 2.01
CA PHE A 56 -1.63 -5.54 3.33
C PHE A 56 -2.79 -4.97 4.12
N VAL A 57 -2.87 -5.38 5.38
CA VAL A 57 -3.66 -4.65 6.38
C VAL A 57 -2.70 -4.11 7.41
N ILE A 58 -2.56 -2.79 7.40
CA ILE A 58 -1.65 -2.07 8.28
C ILE A 58 -2.41 -1.22 9.28
N ARG A 59 -1.76 -0.95 10.41
CA ARG A 59 -2.21 0.00 11.41
C ARG A 59 -1.22 1.13 11.52
N LEU A 60 -1.75 2.35 11.41
CA LEU A 60 -1.02 3.61 11.43
C LEU A 60 -1.49 4.43 12.63
N ARG A 61 -0.56 4.76 13.53
CA ARG A 61 -0.86 5.47 14.78
C ARG A 61 -0.91 6.99 14.64
N ALA A 62 -0.39 7.52 13.54
CA ALA A 62 -0.59 8.92 13.20
C ALA A 62 -2.11 9.17 13.05
N LEU A 63 -2.62 10.16 13.78
CA LEU A 63 -4.04 10.53 13.71
C LEU A 63 -4.23 11.63 12.67
N PRO A 64 -5.29 11.55 11.85
CA PRO A 64 -5.55 12.57 10.85
C PRO A 64 -6.13 13.85 11.47
N ASP A 65 -5.78 15.00 10.91
CA ASP A 65 -6.31 16.30 11.36
C ASP A 65 -7.83 16.39 11.11
N ASN A 66 -8.27 15.89 9.96
CA ASN A 66 -9.66 15.96 9.51
C ASN A 66 -10.44 14.67 9.81
N MET A 67 -10.29 14.14 11.04
CA MET A 67 -11.09 12.99 11.49
C MET A 67 -12.62 13.23 11.33
N PRO A 68 -13.37 12.26 10.75
CA PRO A 68 -14.83 12.27 10.79
C PRO A 68 -15.36 12.38 12.23
N ALA A 69 -16.45 13.12 12.43
CA ALA A 69 -17.02 13.31 13.77
C ALA A 69 -17.31 11.99 14.50
N LYS A 70 -17.78 10.97 13.77
CA LYS A 70 -18.00 9.62 14.33
C LYS A 70 -16.74 8.99 14.93
N TRP A 71 -15.56 9.23 14.35
CA TRP A 71 -14.29 8.69 14.86
C TRP A 71 -13.85 9.39 16.14
N ARG A 72 -14.06 10.71 16.22
CA ARG A 72 -13.80 11.47 17.46
C ARG A 72 -14.69 10.99 18.60
N ILE A 73 -15.98 10.80 18.36
CA ILE A 73 -16.95 10.29 19.34
C ILE A 73 -16.56 8.89 19.84
N SER A 74 -16.06 8.04 18.94
CA SER A 74 -15.60 6.69 19.28
C SER A 74 -14.17 6.62 19.80
N ASN A 75 -13.54 7.76 20.15
CA ASN A 75 -12.16 7.85 20.65
C ASN A 75 -11.13 7.10 19.78
N VAL A 76 -11.29 7.15 18.45
CA VAL A 76 -10.32 6.54 17.53
C VAL A 76 -8.92 7.07 17.82
N ASN A 77 -7.96 6.15 18.02
CA ASN A 77 -6.56 6.45 18.31
C ASN A 77 -5.61 5.82 17.27
N CYS A 78 -6.14 5.15 16.25
CA CYS A 78 -5.37 4.47 15.23
C CYS A 78 -6.17 4.31 13.92
N LEU A 79 -5.50 4.34 12.77
CA LEU A 79 -6.08 4.05 11.46
C LEU A 79 -5.69 2.66 10.99
N LYS A 80 -6.69 1.86 10.63
CA LYS A 80 -6.52 0.62 9.87
C LYS A 80 -6.66 0.92 8.39
N ILE A 81 -5.60 0.67 7.63
CA ILE A 81 -5.54 0.90 6.19
C ILE A 81 -5.33 -0.44 5.49
N LYS A 82 -6.13 -0.67 4.45
CA LYS A 82 -5.99 -1.81 3.55
C LYS A 82 -5.37 -1.36 2.24
N LEU A 83 -4.21 -1.92 1.92
CA LEU A 83 -3.47 -1.65 0.71
C LEU A 83 -3.49 -2.89 -0.17
N ASP A 84 -3.92 -2.75 -1.42
CA ASP A 84 -3.95 -3.83 -2.40
C ASP A 84 -2.94 -3.55 -3.52
N VAL A 85 -2.14 -4.56 -3.84
CA VAL A 85 -1.23 -4.60 -4.99
C VAL A 85 -1.73 -5.69 -5.93
N ILE A 86 -2.03 -5.34 -7.18
CA ILE A 86 -2.46 -6.27 -8.24
C ILE A 86 -1.38 -6.39 -9.31
N GLU A 87 -1.47 -7.41 -10.17
CA GLU A 87 -0.52 -7.66 -11.27
C GLU A 87 0.93 -7.66 -10.76
N VAL A 88 1.24 -8.63 -9.89
CA VAL A 88 2.48 -8.64 -9.14
C VAL A 88 3.58 -9.36 -9.92
N ASP A 89 4.58 -8.59 -10.36
CA ASP A 89 5.75 -9.12 -11.09
C ASP A 89 6.70 -9.90 -10.18
N CYS A 90 6.83 -9.47 -8.93
CA CYS A 90 7.78 -10.07 -8.00
C CYS A 90 7.30 -9.97 -6.56
N VAL A 91 7.42 -11.07 -5.81
CA VAL A 91 7.32 -11.09 -4.36
C VAL A 91 8.55 -11.81 -3.81
N ASN A 92 9.34 -11.13 -2.99
CA ASN A 92 10.41 -11.74 -2.23
C ASN A 92 10.25 -11.33 -0.78
N ILE A 93 9.81 -12.27 0.07
CA ILE A 93 9.49 -12.00 1.46
C ILE A 93 10.14 -13.02 2.35
N LYS A 94 10.74 -12.53 3.44
CA LYS A 94 11.34 -13.32 4.49
C LYS A 94 10.76 -12.86 5.82
N SER A 95 10.41 -13.82 6.68
CA SER A 95 10.15 -13.52 8.08
C SER A 95 11.43 -12.94 8.68
N ALA A 96 11.26 -11.86 9.42
CA ALA A 96 12.33 -11.23 10.17
C ALA A 96 11.94 -11.21 11.66
N ALA A 97 12.88 -10.78 12.50
CA ALA A 97 12.66 -10.76 13.94
C ALA A 97 11.51 -9.82 14.33
N THR A 98 11.01 -9.99 15.55
CA THR A 98 9.92 -9.20 16.15
C THR A 98 10.17 -7.70 16.08
N GLY A 99 9.16 -6.91 15.76
CA GLY A 99 9.23 -5.45 15.80
C GLY A 99 8.18 -4.77 14.94
N ARG A 100 8.24 -3.44 14.90
CA ARG A 100 7.42 -2.61 14.02
C ARG A 100 7.93 -2.71 12.59
N SER A 101 7.07 -2.42 11.62
CA SER A 101 7.43 -2.48 10.20
C SER A 101 7.48 -1.10 9.57
N ALA A 102 8.18 -0.99 8.45
CA ALA A 102 8.11 0.15 7.57
C ALA A 102 7.85 -0.32 6.14
N ILE A 103 7.05 0.44 5.40
CA ILE A 103 6.75 0.20 3.99
C ILE A 103 7.21 1.41 3.18
N ASP A 104 8.34 1.29 2.49
CA ASP A 104 8.77 2.29 1.53
C ASP A 104 8.14 2.01 0.17
N VAL A 105 7.52 3.02 -0.43
CA VAL A 105 6.99 2.94 -1.79
C VAL A 105 7.74 3.92 -2.68
N TYR A 106 8.31 3.42 -3.78
CA TYR A 106 9.07 4.20 -4.75
C TYR A 106 8.96 3.57 -6.12
N THR A 107 9.38 4.27 -7.17
CA THR A 107 9.45 3.71 -8.52
C THR A 107 10.87 3.29 -8.88
N ASP A 108 10.98 2.21 -9.66
CA ASP A 108 12.16 1.92 -10.48
C ASP A 108 11.84 2.16 -11.97
N GLU A 109 12.62 1.60 -12.90
CA GLU A 109 12.47 1.88 -14.34
C GLU A 109 11.06 1.61 -14.86
N ASN A 110 10.45 0.50 -14.44
CA ASN A 110 9.14 0.05 -14.98
C ASN A 110 8.11 -0.28 -13.88
N ASN A 111 8.50 -0.22 -12.60
CA ASN A 111 7.69 -0.73 -11.50
C ASN A 111 7.44 0.30 -10.42
N ILE A 112 6.29 0.16 -9.76
CA ILE A 112 6.10 0.56 -8.38
C ILE A 112 6.72 -0.55 -7.50
N VAL A 113 7.57 -0.14 -6.58
CA VAL A 113 8.30 -1.04 -5.68
C VAL A 113 7.89 -0.74 -4.25
N LEU A 114 7.32 -1.74 -3.59
CA LEU A 114 7.02 -1.73 -2.16
C LEU A 114 8.10 -2.50 -1.44
N ARG A 115 8.90 -1.82 -0.63
CA ARG A 115 9.90 -2.46 0.25
C ARG A 115 9.34 -2.49 1.65
N VAL A 116 9.20 -3.70 2.18
CA VAL A 116 8.80 -3.93 3.56
C VAL A 116 10.04 -4.24 4.39
N SER A 117 10.16 -3.65 5.57
CA SER A 117 11.22 -3.93 6.55
C SER A 117 10.63 -4.01 7.95
N GLY A 118 11.30 -4.69 8.88
CA GLY A 118 10.80 -4.90 10.25
C GLY A 118 10.35 -6.33 10.51
N ALA A 119 9.14 -6.54 11.05
CA ALA A 119 8.60 -7.89 11.34
C ALA A 119 8.59 -8.81 10.11
N ILE A 120 8.33 -8.22 8.95
CA ILE A 120 8.46 -8.85 7.65
C ILE A 120 9.47 -8.03 6.87
N THR A 121 10.39 -8.70 6.17
CA THR A 121 11.30 -8.02 5.26
C THR A 121 11.13 -8.55 3.85
N GLY A 122 10.96 -7.65 2.88
CA GLY A 122 10.74 -8.08 1.52
C GLY A 122 10.59 -6.95 0.51
N ILE A 123 10.40 -7.36 -0.73
CA ILE A 123 10.15 -6.48 -1.86
C ILE A 123 8.99 -7.05 -2.67
N ILE A 124 8.04 -6.19 -2.99
CA ILE A 124 6.99 -6.45 -3.97
C ILE A 124 7.16 -5.46 -5.11
N LYS A 125 7.02 -5.96 -6.33
CA LYS A 125 7.01 -5.14 -7.53
C LYS A 125 5.73 -5.36 -8.30
N CYS A 126 5.15 -4.28 -8.78
CA CYS A 126 4.06 -4.28 -9.75
C CYS A 126 4.36 -3.23 -10.83
N PRO A 127 3.87 -3.40 -12.05
CA PRO A 127 4.16 -2.48 -13.13
C PRO A 127 3.52 -1.11 -12.87
N LEU A 128 4.11 -0.06 -13.45
CA LEU A 128 3.57 1.30 -13.35
C LEU A 128 2.18 1.43 -14.00
N GLU A 129 1.97 0.70 -15.09
CA GLU A 129 0.71 0.61 -15.82
C GLU A 129 0.38 -0.87 -16.00
N TYR A 130 -0.90 -1.24 -15.91
CA TYR A 130 -1.32 -2.59 -16.28
C TYR A 130 -2.42 -2.58 -17.32
N LYS A 131 -2.43 -3.67 -18.10
CA LYS A 131 -3.38 -3.88 -19.18
C LYS A 131 -4.37 -4.95 -18.76
N GLN A 132 -5.62 -4.55 -18.57
CA GLN A 132 -6.72 -5.49 -18.46
C GLN A 132 -7.28 -5.76 -19.86
N THR A 133 -7.37 -7.03 -20.24
CA THR A 133 -8.10 -7.42 -21.46
C THR A 133 -9.51 -7.81 -21.06
N LEU A 134 -10.51 -7.10 -21.59
CA LEU A 134 -11.93 -7.41 -21.40
C LEU A 134 -12.35 -8.62 -22.25
N GLU A 135 -13.53 -9.18 -21.96
CA GLU A 135 -14.09 -10.33 -22.70
C GLU A 135 -14.28 -10.04 -24.19
N ASP A 136 -14.51 -8.79 -24.57
CA ASP A 136 -14.64 -8.33 -25.96
C ASP A 136 -13.29 -8.09 -26.67
N GLY A 137 -12.17 -8.33 -25.97
CA GLY A 137 -10.81 -8.11 -26.47
C GLY A 137 -10.30 -6.68 -26.32
N THR A 138 -11.10 -5.76 -25.76
CA THR A 138 -10.66 -4.38 -25.47
C THR A 138 -9.56 -4.40 -24.42
N GLN A 139 -8.45 -3.70 -24.69
CA GLN A 139 -7.42 -3.44 -23.68
C GLN A 139 -7.74 -2.15 -22.95
N LEU A 140 -8.07 -2.27 -21.66
CA LEU A 140 -8.09 -1.15 -20.74
C LEU A 140 -6.70 -1.01 -20.12
N VAL A 141 -6.12 0.18 -20.21
CA VAL A 141 -4.95 0.55 -19.42
C VAL A 141 -5.48 1.23 -18.17
N ASP A 142 -5.24 0.63 -17.01
CA ASP A 142 -5.45 1.29 -15.73
C ASP A 142 -4.08 1.75 -15.23
N ASP A 143 -4.07 2.94 -14.64
CA ASP A 143 -2.88 3.72 -14.40
C ASP A 143 -2.16 3.33 -13.10
N LYS A 144 -2.75 2.46 -12.26
CA LYS A 144 -2.14 2.06 -10.98
C LYS A 144 -2.48 0.63 -10.53
N CYS A 145 -1.44 -0.18 -10.33
CA CYS A 145 -1.52 -1.51 -9.70
C CYS A 145 -1.58 -1.50 -8.16
N PHE A 146 -1.51 -0.33 -7.54
CA PHE A 146 -1.48 -0.18 -6.08
C PHE A 146 -2.65 0.69 -5.65
N ALA A 147 -3.38 0.31 -4.61
CA ALA A 147 -4.62 0.99 -4.21
C ALA A 147 -4.84 0.98 -2.70
N ILE A 148 -5.47 2.04 -2.20
CA ILE A 148 -6.09 2.03 -0.88
C ILE A 148 -7.53 1.55 -1.07
N THR A 149 -7.86 0.35 -0.58
CA THR A 149 -9.20 -0.24 -0.78
C THR A 149 -10.09 -0.13 0.45
N GLU A 150 -9.51 0.19 1.62
CA GLU A 150 -10.26 0.41 2.84
C GLU A 150 -9.50 1.34 3.81
N ILE A 151 -10.24 2.24 4.47
CA ILE A 151 -9.74 3.02 5.61
C ILE A 151 -10.78 2.96 6.74
N LYS A 152 -10.34 2.57 7.95
CA LYS A 152 -11.18 2.54 9.16
C LYS A 152 -10.44 3.17 10.33
N GLY A 153 -11.10 4.06 11.05
CA GLY A 153 -10.67 4.49 12.38
C GLY A 153 -11.00 3.40 13.41
N ILE A 154 -10.03 3.04 14.24
CA ILE A 154 -10.15 2.04 15.30
C ILE A 154 -9.68 2.61 16.64
N HIS A 155 -10.19 2.04 17.74
CA HIS A 155 -9.66 2.25 19.08
C HIS A 155 -8.84 1.01 19.44
N GLU A 156 -7.56 1.20 19.75
CA GLU A 156 -6.71 0.19 20.35
C GLU A 156 -6.64 0.43 21.86
N ASP A 157 -6.88 -0.63 22.63
CA ASP A 157 -6.76 -0.65 24.09
C ASP A 157 -5.30 -0.65 24.57
#